data_AF-A0A932XH60-F1
#
_entry.id   AF-A0A932XH60-F1
#
_cell.length_a   1.000
_cell.length_b   1.000
_cell.length_c   1.000
_cell.angle_alpha   90.00
_cell.angle_beta   90.00
_cell.angle_gamma   90.00
#
_symmetry.space_group_name_H-M   'P 1'
#
loop_
_entity.id
_entity.type
_entity.pdbx_description
1 polymer ?
#
loop_
_entity_poly.entity_id
_entity_poly.type
_entity_poly.pdbx_seq_one_letter_code
_entity_poly.pdbx_strand_id
1 'polypeptide(L)'
;MDTNTLQHVALFDKCRNFTRAREIQAAGLYPYFKPISESEDTVVVIDGQKKVMMGSNNYLGLTHHPRVLEAAKAALERYGSGCTGSRFLNGTLDLHELLEARLAEFFGKEAALVFSTGYQANLGVISGLVARDDVVLIDKLDHASIVDGAKMSYGSTERFAHGNLAQLERLLTRNGDKGLMVIVDGVYSMEGDIADLPGLLKLCQKYGAALAVDDAHSVGVMGPRGDGTAAHFGVTDEVDVIVGTFSKSLASIGGFAAASENIIHYLKHHSRPLIFTAALPPANTAGVLAALEVMIREPERRARLWKNTYRLHDGLRSLGFDLGSTQTPIIPVLIGTLERTFLFWRKLFDA
;
A
#
# COMPACT_ATOMS: atom_id res chain seq x y z
N MET A 1 -16.91 19.98 -23.73
CA MET A 1 -17.32 21.13 -22.90
C MET A 1 -16.41 22.27 -23.27
N ASP A 2 -17.01 23.34 -23.79
CA ASP A 2 -16.31 24.56 -24.18
C ASP A 2 -15.71 25.20 -22.92
N THR A 3 -14.38 25.21 -22.80
CA THR A 3 -13.66 25.72 -21.61
C THR A 3 -13.76 27.25 -21.46
N ASN A 4 -14.45 27.91 -22.40
CA ASN A 4 -14.66 29.36 -22.46
C ASN A 4 -15.67 29.92 -21.44
N THR A 5 -16.31 29.08 -20.62
CA THR A 5 -17.32 29.54 -19.63
C THR A 5 -16.77 29.76 -18.22
N LEU A 6 -15.49 29.50 -17.97
CA LEU A 6 -14.87 29.81 -16.67
C LEU A 6 -14.44 31.27 -16.65
N GLN A 7 -14.90 32.05 -15.67
CA GLN A 7 -14.29 33.34 -15.32
C GLN A 7 -12.76 33.16 -15.21
N HIS A 8 -12.00 34.18 -15.61
CA HIS A 8 -10.54 34.15 -15.55
C HIS A 8 -10.06 34.15 -14.09
N VAL A 9 -9.97 32.95 -13.51
CA VAL A 9 -9.43 32.70 -12.17
C VAL A 9 -8.04 32.11 -12.32
N ALA A 10 -7.01 32.81 -11.83
CA ALA A 10 -5.61 32.43 -11.98
C ALA A 10 -5.31 31.01 -11.43
N LEU A 11 -6.01 30.61 -10.35
CA LEU A 11 -5.92 29.26 -9.80
C LEU A 11 -6.22 28.15 -10.83
N PHE A 12 -7.11 28.43 -11.80
CA PHE A 12 -7.54 27.47 -12.82
C PHE A 12 -6.76 27.57 -14.14
N ASP A 13 -5.78 28.48 -14.27
CA ASP A 13 -4.95 28.58 -15.48
C ASP A 13 -4.25 27.27 -15.79
N LYS A 14 -3.67 26.64 -14.77
CA LYS A 14 -3.04 25.31 -14.89
C LYS A 14 -4.01 24.24 -15.41
N CYS A 15 -5.30 24.32 -15.06
CA CYS A 15 -6.32 23.38 -15.51
C CYS A 15 -6.69 23.60 -16.97
N ARG A 16 -6.73 24.86 -17.42
CA ARG A 16 -6.99 25.22 -18.83
C ARG A 16 -5.83 24.82 -19.74
N ASN A 17 -4.61 25.00 -19.27
CA ASN A 17 -3.39 24.78 -20.06
C ASN A 17 -2.93 23.32 -20.07
N PHE A 18 -3.54 22.43 -19.28
CA PHE A 18 -3.18 21.02 -19.26
C PHE A 18 -3.85 20.26 -20.43
N THR A 19 -3.11 20.04 -21.51
CA THR A 19 -3.59 19.33 -22.71
C THR A 19 -3.04 17.92 -22.87
N ARG A 20 -1.93 17.58 -22.21
CA ARG A 20 -1.16 16.34 -22.44
C ARG A 20 -2.01 15.06 -22.42
N ALA A 21 -2.92 14.91 -21.46
CA ALA A 21 -3.80 13.74 -21.40
C ALA A 21 -4.77 13.67 -22.59
N ARG A 22 -5.33 14.82 -23.02
CA ARG A 22 -6.23 14.89 -24.18
C ARG A 22 -5.51 14.58 -25.48
N GLU A 23 -4.25 15.00 -25.62
CA GLU A 23 -3.42 14.65 -26.77
C GLU A 23 -3.21 13.13 -26.88
N ILE A 24 -2.89 12.47 -25.76
CA ILE A 24 -2.72 11.00 -25.71
C ILE A 24 -4.04 10.27 -25.98
N GLN A 25 -5.17 10.80 -25.49
CA GLN A 25 -6.51 10.28 -25.80
C GLN A 25 -6.83 10.39 -27.28
N ALA A 26 -6.59 11.55 -27.90
CA ALA A 26 -6.80 11.77 -29.33
C ALA A 26 -5.92 10.87 -30.19
N ALA A 27 -4.70 10.56 -29.72
CA ALA A 27 -3.82 9.59 -30.36
C ALA A 27 -4.25 8.12 -30.16
N GLY A 28 -5.30 7.86 -29.38
CA GLY A 28 -5.73 6.50 -29.07
C GLY A 28 -4.75 5.73 -28.19
N LEU A 29 -3.90 6.39 -27.40
CA LEU A 29 -2.85 5.73 -26.60
C LEU A 29 -3.08 5.84 -25.08
N TYR A 30 -4.24 6.34 -24.65
CA TYR A 30 -4.51 6.62 -23.24
C TYR A 30 -4.86 5.35 -22.44
N PRO A 31 -4.00 4.94 -21.48
CA PRO A 31 -4.19 3.68 -20.75
C PRO A 31 -5.04 3.81 -19.48
N TYR A 32 -5.32 5.04 -19.05
CA TYR A 32 -5.89 5.30 -17.74
C TYR A 32 -7.42 5.34 -17.78
N PHE A 33 -8.03 5.14 -16.59
CA PHE A 33 -9.47 5.23 -16.36
C PHE A 33 -10.32 4.35 -17.30
N LYS A 34 -9.80 3.18 -17.68
CA LYS A 34 -10.54 2.18 -18.45
C LYS A 34 -11.60 1.53 -17.55
N PRO A 35 -12.91 1.68 -17.85
CA PRO A 35 -13.95 1.11 -17.01
C PRO A 35 -13.99 -0.41 -17.18
N ILE A 36 -13.85 -1.12 -16.06
CA ILE A 36 -14.11 -2.55 -15.98
C ILE A 36 -15.60 -2.72 -15.69
N SER A 37 -16.34 -3.39 -16.57
CA SER A 37 -17.78 -3.63 -16.41
C SER A 37 -18.07 -4.91 -15.64
N GLU A 38 -17.21 -5.92 -15.79
CA GLU A 38 -17.30 -7.22 -15.12
C GLU A 38 -15.90 -7.70 -14.73
N SER A 39 -15.81 -8.46 -13.66
CA SER A 39 -14.57 -9.08 -13.19
C SER A 39 -14.87 -10.50 -12.73
N GLU A 40 -14.05 -11.45 -13.17
CA GLU A 40 -14.09 -12.85 -12.75
C GLU A 40 -12.65 -13.33 -12.57
N ASP A 41 -12.19 -13.31 -11.32
CA ASP A 41 -10.84 -13.73 -10.91
C ASP A 41 -9.72 -13.03 -11.72
N THR A 42 -9.14 -13.70 -12.71
CA THR A 42 -8.02 -13.21 -13.53
C THR A 42 -8.46 -12.55 -14.84
N VAL A 43 -9.76 -12.52 -15.15
CA VAL A 43 -10.32 -11.97 -16.40
C VAL A 43 -11.26 -10.82 -16.07
N VAL A 44 -11.17 -9.75 -16.85
CA VAL A 44 -12.06 -8.58 -16.75
C VAL A 44 -12.70 -8.29 -18.10
N VAL A 45 -13.84 -7.60 -18.08
CA VAL A 45 -14.48 -7.08 -19.29
C VAL A 45 -14.24 -5.57 -19.37
N ILE A 46 -13.59 -5.14 -20.45
CA ILE A 46 -13.34 -3.73 -20.79
C ILE A 46 -13.78 -3.53 -22.23
N ASP A 47 -14.59 -2.49 -22.49
CA ASP A 47 -15.15 -2.19 -23.82
C ASP A 47 -15.87 -3.42 -24.45
N GLY A 48 -16.55 -4.22 -23.61
CA GLY A 48 -17.27 -5.44 -24.02
C GLY A 48 -16.37 -6.65 -24.34
N GLN A 49 -15.05 -6.53 -24.18
CA GLN A 49 -14.10 -7.60 -24.48
C GLN A 49 -13.49 -8.19 -23.21
N LYS A 50 -13.37 -9.52 -23.18
CA LYS A 50 -12.62 -10.23 -22.13
C LYS A 50 -11.12 -9.95 -22.27
N LYS A 51 -10.47 -9.55 -21.19
CA LYS A 51 -9.03 -9.26 -21.10
C LYS A 51 -8.43 -9.97 -19.89
N VAL A 52 -7.21 -10.50 -20.02
CA VAL A 52 -6.45 -11.02 -18.88
C VAL A 52 -5.95 -9.85 -18.04
N MET A 53 -6.25 -9.87 -16.74
CA MET A 53 -5.81 -8.84 -15.79
C MET A 53 -4.43 -9.17 -15.23
N MET A 54 -3.40 -8.53 -15.77
CA MET A 54 -2.01 -8.62 -15.27
C MET A 54 -1.50 -7.32 -14.64
N GLY A 55 -2.39 -6.36 -14.36
CA GLY A 55 -2.08 -5.07 -13.75
C GLY A 55 -2.84 -4.80 -12.45
N SER A 56 -3.22 -5.84 -11.72
CA SER A 56 -3.96 -5.76 -10.46
C SER A 56 -3.06 -6.03 -9.26
N ASN A 57 -3.46 -5.54 -8.08
CA ASN A 57 -2.83 -5.87 -6.80
C ASN A 57 -3.51 -7.04 -6.05
N ASN A 58 -4.43 -7.76 -6.70
CA ASN A 58 -5.14 -8.89 -6.12
C ASN A 58 -4.27 -10.16 -6.11
N TYR A 59 -3.13 -10.13 -5.41
CA TYR A 59 -2.09 -11.17 -5.44
C TYR A 59 -2.60 -12.58 -5.15
N LEU A 60 -3.59 -12.71 -4.26
CA LEU A 60 -4.12 -14.00 -3.79
C LEU A 60 -5.46 -14.40 -4.43
N GLY A 61 -6.02 -13.55 -5.30
CA GLY A 61 -7.29 -13.82 -5.97
C GLY A 61 -8.48 -13.86 -5.01
N LEU A 62 -8.50 -13.02 -3.97
CA LEU A 62 -9.48 -13.13 -2.87
C LEU A 62 -10.75 -12.28 -3.05
N THR A 63 -10.77 -11.35 -4.02
CA THR A 63 -11.93 -10.46 -4.26
C THR A 63 -13.22 -11.20 -4.61
N HIS A 64 -13.11 -12.39 -5.21
CA HIS A 64 -14.25 -13.26 -5.56
C HIS A 64 -14.34 -14.50 -4.66
N HIS A 65 -13.55 -14.56 -3.58
CA HIS A 65 -13.55 -15.73 -2.71
C HIS A 65 -14.91 -15.86 -2.01
N PRO A 66 -15.58 -17.04 -2.06
CA PRO A 66 -16.93 -17.20 -1.50
C PRO A 66 -17.01 -16.77 -0.03
N ARG A 67 -16.03 -17.15 0.79
CA ARG A 67 -16.01 -16.76 2.22
C ARG A 67 -15.90 -15.25 2.45
N VAL A 68 -15.21 -14.52 1.55
CA VAL A 68 -15.06 -13.06 1.64
C VAL A 68 -16.38 -12.38 1.26
N LEU A 69 -17.00 -12.83 0.17
CA LEU A 69 -18.29 -12.31 -0.29
C LEU A 69 -19.41 -12.55 0.73
N GLU A 70 -19.50 -13.76 1.28
CA GLU A 70 -20.53 -14.09 2.27
C GLU A 70 -20.34 -13.31 3.59
N ALA A 71 -19.10 -13.13 4.05
CA ALA A 71 -18.83 -12.31 5.23
C ALA A 71 -19.26 -10.84 5.02
N ALA A 72 -18.97 -10.28 3.85
CA ALA A 72 -19.38 -8.92 3.50
C ALA A 72 -20.91 -8.77 3.46
N LYS A 73 -21.63 -9.71 2.83
CA LYS A 73 -23.10 -9.73 2.79
C LYS A 73 -23.71 -9.82 4.19
N ALA A 74 -23.20 -10.71 5.02
CA ALA A 74 -23.69 -10.87 6.40
C ALA A 74 -23.48 -9.60 7.23
N ALA A 75 -22.37 -8.89 7.02
CA ALA A 75 -22.11 -7.63 7.71
C ALA A 75 -23.03 -6.49 7.24
N LEU A 76 -23.42 -6.45 5.95
CA LEU A 76 -24.42 -5.50 5.45
C LEU A 76 -25.77 -5.70 6.14
N GLU A 77 -26.22 -6.94 6.29
CA GLU A 77 -27.49 -7.25 6.94
C GLU A 77 -27.47 -6.88 8.44
N ARG A 78 -26.36 -7.17 9.13
CA ARG A 78 -26.26 -6.96 10.58
C ARG A 78 -25.98 -5.51 10.99
N TYR A 79 -25.10 -4.81 10.27
CA TYR A 79 -24.58 -3.50 10.67
C TYR A 79 -24.98 -2.37 9.72
N GLY A 80 -25.61 -2.69 8.59
CA GLY A 80 -25.94 -1.71 7.55
C GLY A 80 -24.75 -1.36 6.66
N SER A 81 -24.94 -0.34 5.82
CA SER A 81 -23.97 0.06 4.78
C SER A 81 -22.78 0.86 5.30
N GLY A 82 -22.82 1.40 6.52
CA GLY A 82 -21.77 2.24 7.07
C GLY A 82 -22.04 2.70 8.49
N CYS A 83 -21.01 3.26 9.14
CA CYS A 83 -21.07 3.65 10.55
C CYS A 83 -21.54 5.11 10.75
N THR A 84 -21.48 5.95 9.72
CA THR A 84 -21.80 7.40 9.77
C THR A 84 -21.09 8.17 10.89
N GLY A 85 -19.84 7.80 11.18
CA GLY A 85 -19.04 8.42 12.26
C GLY A 85 -17.58 7.99 12.22
N SER A 86 -16.72 8.75 12.88
CA SER A 86 -15.30 8.39 13.03
C SER A 86 -15.09 7.35 14.12
N ARG A 87 -13.96 6.63 14.06
CA ARG A 87 -13.57 5.67 15.11
C ARG A 87 -13.44 6.33 16.49
N PHE A 88 -13.14 7.62 16.52
CA PHE A 88 -13.02 8.40 17.75
C PHE A 88 -14.36 8.68 18.44
N LEU A 89 -15.48 8.62 17.71
CA LEU A 89 -16.82 8.86 18.23
C LEU A 89 -17.69 7.60 18.07
N ASN A 90 -18.77 7.69 17.29
CA ASN A 90 -19.77 6.63 17.12
C ASN A 90 -19.45 5.62 16.01
N GLY A 91 -18.27 5.69 15.40
CA GLY A 91 -17.91 4.87 14.24
C GLY A 91 -17.29 3.51 14.55
N THR A 92 -17.01 3.22 15.83
CA THR A 92 -16.42 1.92 16.22
C THR A 92 -17.50 0.85 16.33
N LEU A 93 -17.22 -0.32 15.75
CA LEU A 93 -18.03 -1.51 15.84
C LEU A 93 -17.20 -2.59 16.54
N ASP A 94 -17.86 -3.55 17.18
CA ASP A 94 -17.24 -4.78 17.68
C ASP A 94 -16.39 -5.48 16.60
N LEU A 95 -16.83 -5.41 15.35
CA LEU A 95 -16.13 -5.92 14.18
C LEU A 95 -14.76 -5.24 13.92
N HIS A 96 -14.63 -3.95 14.21
CA HIS A 96 -13.36 -3.24 14.07
C HIS A 96 -12.35 -3.70 15.12
N GLU A 97 -12.79 -3.85 16.37
CA GLU A 97 -11.93 -4.31 17.46
C GLU A 97 -11.50 -5.77 17.24
N LEU A 98 -12.41 -6.61 16.73
CA LEU A 98 -12.06 -7.97 16.32
C LEU A 98 -11.00 -7.97 15.21
N LEU A 99 -11.14 -7.14 14.18
CA LEU A 99 -10.13 -7.03 13.12
C LEU A 99 -8.78 -6.57 13.68
N GLU A 100 -8.77 -5.54 14.53
CA GLU A 100 -7.55 -5.05 15.18
C GLU A 100 -6.85 -6.15 16.00
N ALA A 101 -7.60 -6.91 16.80
CA ALA A 101 -7.06 -8.01 17.59
C ALA A 101 -6.47 -9.13 16.71
N ARG A 102 -7.15 -9.51 15.62
CA ARG A 102 -6.67 -10.54 14.69
C ARG A 102 -5.43 -10.09 13.90
N LEU A 103 -5.33 -8.80 13.57
CA LEU A 103 -4.14 -8.24 12.92
C LEU A 103 -2.95 -8.23 13.88
N ALA A 104 -3.15 -7.79 15.13
CA ALA A 104 -2.13 -7.80 16.16
C ALA A 104 -1.57 -9.23 16.37
N GLU A 105 -2.46 -10.22 16.49
CA GLU A 105 -2.10 -11.65 16.57
C GLU A 105 -1.30 -12.11 15.34
N PHE A 106 -1.78 -11.78 14.13
CA PHE A 106 -1.14 -12.23 12.89
C PHE A 106 0.29 -11.69 12.74
N PHE A 107 0.50 -10.40 13.02
CA PHE A 107 1.80 -9.74 12.91
C PHE A 107 2.69 -9.92 14.14
N GLY A 108 2.20 -10.57 15.21
CA GLY A 108 2.96 -10.73 16.45
C GLY A 108 3.24 -9.41 17.16
N LYS A 109 2.29 -8.46 17.09
CA LYS A 109 2.38 -7.15 17.76
C LYS A 109 1.35 -7.06 18.88
N GLU A 110 1.59 -6.17 19.84
CA GLU A 110 0.71 -6.03 21.00
C GLU A 110 -0.66 -5.48 20.61
N ALA A 111 -0.71 -4.56 19.63
CA ALA A 111 -1.94 -3.97 19.17
C ALA A 111 -1.89 -3.61 17.67
N ALA A 112 -3.08 -3.41 17.10
CA ALA A 112 -3.22 -2.84 15.77
C ALA A 112 -4.31 -1.77 15.74
N LEU A 113 -4.24 -0.90 14.74
CA LEU A 113 -5.17 0.20 14.49
C LEU A 113 -5.60 0.19 13.03
N VAL A 114 -6.91 0.16 12.79
CA VAL A 114 -7.48 0.17 11.44
C VAL A 114 -7.81 1.60 10.99
N PHE A 115 -7.40 1.91 9.75
CA PHE A 115 -7.68 3.15 9.01
C PHE A 115 -8.57 2.87 7.80
N SER A 116 -9.27 3.90 7.32
CA SER A 116 -10.21 3.79 6.19
C SER A 116 -9.52 3.54 4.84
N THR A 117 -8.22 3.79 4.73
CA THR A 117 -7.37 3.41 3.59
C THR A 117 -5.92 3.16 4.03
N GLY A 118 -5.14 2.39 3.26
CA GLY A 118 -3.69 2.26 3.45
C GLY A 118 -2.94 3.60 3.29
N TYR A 119 -3.44 4.49 2.43
CA TYR A 119 -2.92 5.85 2.31
C TYR A 119 -3.08 6.61 3.64
N GLN A 120 -4.26 6.58 4.24
CA GLN A 120 -4.51 7.20 5.55
C GLN A 120 -3.74 6.53 6.70
N ALA A 121 -3.41 5.24 6.60
CA ALA A 121 -2.57 4.58 7.59
C ALA A 121 -1.17 5.22 7.64
N ASN A 122 -0.51 5.39 6.49
CA ASN A 122 0.78 6.08 6.44
C ASN A 122 0.70 7.54 6.87
N LEU A 123 -0.28 8.31 6.37
CA LEU A 123 -0.49 9.68 6.83
C LEU A 123 -0.67 9.70 8.34
N GLY A 124 -1.47 8.79 8.87
CA GLY A 124 -1.86 8.73 10.26
C GLY A 124 -0.73 8.33 11.20
N VAL A 125 0.11 7.40 10.79
CA VAL A 125 1.30 6.95 11.54
C VAL A 125 2.32 8.08 11.56
N ILE A 126 2.71 8.60 10.39
CA ILE A 126 3.80 9.58 10.29
C ILE A 126 3.37 10.92 10.92
N SER A 127 2.23 11.48 10.52
CA SER A 127 1.79 12.78 11.07
C SER A 127 1.31 12.70 12.52
N GLY A 128 0.97 11.50 13.00
CA GLY A 128 0.63 11.26 14.39
C GLY A 128 1.86 11.20 15.29
N LEU A 129 2.93 10.53 14.87
CA LEU A 129 4.12 10.28 15.71
C LEU A 129 5.19 11.37 15.60
N VAL A 130 5.36 11.98 14.42
CA VAL A 130 6.47 12.92 14.16
C VAL A 130 6.06 14.35 14.52
N ALA A 131 6.59 14.86 15.62
CA ALA A 131 6.35 16.20 16.14
C ALA A 131 7.46 17.19 15.72
N ARG A 132 7.37 18.45 16.19
CA ARG A 132 8.21 19.58 15.72
C ARG A 132 9.71 19.36 15.87
N ASP A 133 10.12 18.65 16.92
CA ASP A 133 11.54 18.42 17.25
C ASP A 133 12.05 17.07 16.71
N ASP A 134 11.23 16.37 15.93
CA ASP A 134 11.56 15.07 15.35
C ASP A 134 11.96 15.17 13.87
N VAL A 135 12.59 14.10 13.37
CA VAL A 135 12.96 13.94 11.96
C VAL A 135 12.43 12.62 11.43
N VAL A 136 11.73 12.68 10.29
CA VAL A 136 11.38 11.50 9.50
C VAL A 136 12.31 11.38 8.31
N LEU A 137 12.96 10.23 8.19
CA LEU A 137 13.86 9.87 7.09
C LEU A 137 13.16 8.87 6.19
N ILE A 138 13.03 9.23 4.91
CA ILE A 138 12.28 8.44 3.92
C ILE A 138 13.16 8.12 2.71
N ASP A 139 12.96 6.94 2.13
CA ASP A 139 13.60 6.57 0.88
C ASP A 139 13.07 7.46 -0.27
N LYS A 140 13.87 7.65 -1.31
CA LYS A 140 13.45 8.44 -2.47
C LYS A 140 12.34 7.77 -3.28
N LEU A 141 12.21 6.45 -3.24
CA LEU A 141 11.18 5.70 -3.96
C LEU A 141 9.98 5.30 -3.11
N ASP A 142 9.94 5.71 -1.84
CA ASP A 142 8.79 5.45 -0.98
C ASP A 142 7.49 5.95 -1.58
N HIS A 143 6.41 5.24 -1.26
CA HIS A 143 5.08 5.51 -1.76
C HIS A 143 4.63 6.93 -1.40
N ALA A 144 3.80 7.52 -2.27
CA ALA A 144 3.32 8.89 -2.12
C ALA A 144 2.65 9.16 -0.76
N SER A 145 1.99 8.16 -0.15
CA SER A 145 1.41 8.33 1.19
C SER A 145 2.45 8.54 2.29
N ILE A 146 3.64 7.95 2.17
CA ILE A 146 4.73 8.19 3.12
C ILE A 146 5.22 9.63 2.98
N VAL A 147 5.45 10.07 1.73
CA VAL A 147 5.86 11.45 1.41
C VAL A 147 4.83 12.47 1.90
N ASP A 148 3.55 12.22 1.65
CA ASP A 148 2.47 13.12 2.05
C ASP A 148 2.25 13.10 3.57
N GLY A 149 2.42 11.96 4.24
CA GLY A 149 2.41 11.86 5.70
C GLY A 149 3.54 12.65 6.34
N ALA A 150 4.75 12.55 5.79
CA ALA A 150 5.90 13.34 6.22
C ALA A 150 5.66 14.84 6.04
N LYS A 151 5.10 15.25 4.89
CA LYS A 151 4.70 16.64 4.61
C LYS A 151 3.59 17.15 5.54
N MET A 152 2.69 16.27 5.97
CA MET A 152 1.60 16.59 6.90
C MET A 152 2.09 16.68 8.35
N SER A 153 3.17 16.00 8.70
CA SER A 153 3.77 16.04 10.04
C SER A 153 4.32 17.43 10.40
N TYR A 154 4.55 17.68 11.68
CA TYR A 154 5.13 18.94 12.15
C TYR A 154 6.66 18.93 12.16
N GLY A 155 7.28 17.74 12.08
CA GLY A 155 8.73 17.57 12.12
C GLY A 155 9.39 17.81 10.77
N SER A 156 10.71 17.66 10.75
CA SER A 156 11.49 17.81 9.53
C SER A 156 11.53 16.51 8.73
N THR A 157 11.54 16.61 7.40
CA THR A 157 11.67 15.47 6.49
C THR A 157 13.03 15.48 5.82
N GLU A 158 13.75 14.37 5.88
CA GLU A 158 14.97 14.14 5.11
C GLU A 158 14.81 12.94 4.18
N ARG A 159 15.43 13.01 3.00
CA ARG A 159 15.34 11.94 1.99
C ARG A 159 16.71 11.38 1.67
N PHE A 160 16.83 10.07 1.62
CA PHE A 160 18.04 9.38 1.15
C PHE A 160 17.81 8.70 -0.20
N ALA A 161 18.87 8.55 -0.99
CA ALA A 161 18.81 7.84 -2.26
C ALA A 161 18.41 6.38 -2.03
N HIS A 162 17.71 5.81 -3.00
CA HIS A 162 17.12 4.47 -2.89
C HIS A 162 18.14 3.41 -2.43
N GLY A 163 17.83 2.72 -1.33
CA GLY A 163 18.68 1.68 -0.74
C GLY A 163 20.04 2.15 -0.22
N ASN A 164 20.31 3.47 -0.17
CA ASN A 164 21.62 4.01 0.18
C ASN A 164 21.80 4.16 1.70
N LEU A 165 22.13 3.05 2.37
CA LEU A 165 22.37 3.01 3.81
C LEU A 165 23.51 3.93 4.27
N ALA A 166 24.54 4.14 3.45
CA ALA A 166 25.63 5.04 3.80
C ALA A 166 25.19 6.51 3.81
N GLN A 167 24.25 6.89 2.94
CA GLN A 167 23.63 8.21 3.01
C GLN A 167 22.72 8.31 4.23
N LEU A 168 21.87 7.31 4.47
CA LEU A 168 21.01 7.26 5.64
C LEU A 168 21.82 7.45 6.94
N GLU A 169 22.94 6.74 7.10
CA GLU A 169 23.82 6.86 8.28
C GLU A 169 24.34 8.29 8.49
N ARG A 170 24.68 9.02 7.41
CA ARG A 170 25.09 10.43 7.51
C ARG A 170 23.94 11.33 7.99
N LEU A 171 22.71 11.08 7.52
CA LEU A 171 21.53 11.84 7.94
C LEU A 171 21.15 11.55 9.39
N LEU A 172 21.23 10.28 9.81
CA LEU A 172 21.02 9.86 11.20
C LEU A 172 22.05 10.51 12.13
N THR A 173 23.33 10.47 11.76
CA THR A 173 24.41 11.09 12.55
C THR A 173 24.19 12.60 12.72
N ARG A 174 23.73 13.28 11.66
CA ARG A 174 23.49 14.73 11.68
C ARG A 174 22.34 15.13 12.62
N ASN A 175 21.37 14.25 12.84
CA ASN A 175 20.18 14.52 13.63
C ASN A 175 20.15 13.73 14.96
N GLY A 176 21.30 13.27 15.45
CA GLY A 176 21.38 12.35 16.60
C GLY A 176 20.92 12.92 17.95
N ASP A 177 20.55 14.19 18.02
CA ASP A 177 19.99 14.87 19.20
C ASP A 177 18.45 14.96 19.18
N LYS A 178 17.79 14.39 18.17
CA LYS A 178 16.34 14.47 17.94
C LYS A 178 15.65 13.12 18.03
N GLY A 179 14.31 13.11 18.10
CA GLY A 179 13.53 11.91 17.82
C GLY A 179 13.63 11.56 16.34
N LEU A 180 13.96 10.30 16.03
CA LEU A 180 14.22 9.85 14.66
C LEU A 180 13.28 8.73 14.28
N MET A 181 12.68 8.83 13.10
CA MET A 181 11.90 7.75 12.49
C MET A 181 12.43 7.51 11.08
N VAL A 182 12.85 6.28 10.79
CA VAL A 182 13.07 5.80 9.43
C VAL A 182 11.81 5.07 9.00
N ILE A 183 11.27 5.41 7.84
CA ILE A 183 10.18 4.66 7.22
C ILE A 183 10.53 4.34 5.78
N VAL A 184 10.22 3.11 5.37
CA VAL A 184 10.45 2.59 4.01
C VAL A 184 9.29 1.71 3.55
N ASP A 185 9.06 1.63 2.23
CA ASP A 185 8.33 0.50 1.65
C ASP A 185 9.11 -0.81 1.89
N GLY A 186 8.44 -1.87 2.34
CA GLY A 186 9.06 -3.20 2.46
C GLY A 186 9.33 -3.82 1.09
N VAL A 187 8.36 -3.70 0.17
CA VAL A 187 8.49 -4.04 -1.25
C VAL A 187 8.13 -2.80 -2.07
N TYR A 188 9.08 -2.32 -2.88
CA TYR A 188 8.88 -1.12 -3.68
C TYR A 188 8.02 -1.40 -4.91
N SER A 189 6.91 -0.67 -5.02
CA SER A 189 5.84 -0.95 -5.99
C SER A 189 6.23 -0.86 -7.47
N MET A 190 7.29 -0.11 -7.80
CA MET A 190 7.69 0.17 -9.18
C MET A 190 8.71 -0.84 -9.70
N GLU A 191 9.72 -1.17 -8.90
CA GLU A 191 10.84 -2.02 -9.31
C GLU A 191 10.71 -3.45 -8.76
N GLY A 192 9.85 -3.66 -7.75
CA GLY A 192 9.58 -4.98 -7.17
C GLY A 192 10.73 -5.53 -6.33
N ASP A 193 11.70 -4.71 -5.97
CA ASP A 193 12.79 -5.00 -5.03
C ASP A 193 12.33 -4.86 -3.57
N ILE A 194 13.17 -5.32 -2.66
CA ILE A 194 12.86 -5.48 -1.22
C ILE A 194 13.85 -4.62 -0.43
N ALA A 195 13.35 -3.86 0.55
CA ALA A 195 14.20 -3.09 1.45
C ALA A 195 15.15 -3.98 2.28
N ASP A 196 16.41 -3.54 2.45
CA ASP A 196 17.39 -4.18 3.35
C ASP A 196 17.05 -3.88 4.82
N LEU A 197 16.01 -4.53 5.34
CA LEU A 197 15.58 -4.38 6.73
C LEU A 197 16.70 -4.72 7.73
N PRO A 198 17.52 -5.78 7.56
CA PRO A 198 18.65 -6.02 8.46
C PRO A 198 19.64 -4.85 8.52
N GLY A 199 19.99 -4.25 7.37
CA GLY A 199 20.86 -3.09 7.30
C GLY A 199 20.24 -1.84 7.93
N LEU A 200 18.95 -1.59 7.67
CA LEU A 200 18.18 -0.50 8.27
C LEU A 200 18.09 -0.62 9.78
N LEU A 201 17.75 -1.80 10.30
CA LEU A 201 17.65 -2.07 11.74
C LEU A 201 18.97 -1.83 12.46
N LYS A 202 20.09 -2.29 11.88
CA LYS A 202 21.42 -2.04 12.46
C LYS A 202 21.70 -0.54 12.63
N LEU A 203 21.32 0.28 11.65
CA LEU A 203 21.46 1.73 11.74
C LEU A 203 20.47 2.32 12.76
N CYS A 204 19.20 1.92 12.71
CA CYS A 204 18.17 2.42 13.62
C CYS A 204 18.55 2.16 15.09
N GLN A 205 19.00 0.94 15.41
CA GLN A 205 19.49 0.58 16.75
C GLN A 205 20.73 1.37 17.17
N LYS A 206 21.70 1.57 16.24
CA LYS A 206 22.92 2.34 16.53
C LYS A 206 22.64 3.80 16.89
N TYR A 207 21.63 4.41 16.25
CA TYR A 207 21.32 5.84 16.38
C TYR A 207 20.07 6.12 17.21
N GLY A 208 19.41 5.10 17.76
CA GLY A 208 18.17 5.25 18.54
C GLY A 208 16.98 5.75 17.70
N ALA A 209 16.93 5.39 16.42
CA ALA A 209 15.80 5.71 15.55
C ALA A 209 14.75 4.60 15.58
N ALA A 210 13.47 4.96 15.49
CA ALA A 210 12.39 4.01 15.24
C ALA A 210 12.39 3.58 13.76
N LEU A 211 12.06 2.32 13.49
CA LEU A 211 11.85 1.79 12.16
C LEU A 211 10.38 1.46 11.93
N ALA A 212 9.79 2.09 10.91
CA ALA A 212 8.50 1.71 10.36
C ALA A 212 8.64 1.12 8.96
N VAL A 213 7.81 0.14 8.63
CA VAL A 213 7.82 -0.54 7.33
C VAL A 213 6.41 -0.53 6.74
N ASP A 214 6.25 -0.02 5.52
CA ASP A 214 5.02 -0.18 4.74
C ASP A 214 5.06 -1.50 3.96
N ASP A 215 4.32 -2.48 4.47
CA ASP A 215 4.20 -3.83 3.92
C ASP A 215 3.00 -3.99 2.99
N ALA A 216 2.49 -2.91 2.39
CA ALA A 216 1.34 -2.98 1.49
C ALA A 216 1.50 -4.02 0.36
N HIS A 217 2.70 -4.13 -0.24
CA HIS A 217 3.00 -5.14 -1.26
C HIS A 217 3.56 -6.46 -0.70
N SER A 218 3.77 -6.53 0.61
CA SER A 218 4.44 -7.65 1.28
C SER A 218 3.44 -8.56 1.99
N VAL A 219 2.37 -8.02 2.57
CA VAL A 219 1.31 -8.83 3.21
C VAL A 219 0.69 -9.78 2.19
N GLY A 220 0.64 -11.07 2.54
CA GLY A 220 0.19 -12.17 1.67
C GLY A 220 1.21 -12.64 0.64
N VAL A 221 2.35 -11.96 0.51
CA VAL A 221 3.38 -12.24 -0.50
C VAL A 221 4.67 -12.73 0.16
N MET A 222 5.21 -11.91 1.05
CA MET A 222 6.47 -12.09 1.76
C MET A 222 6.26 -12.74 3.13
N GLY A 223 7.32 -13.35 3.66
CA GLY A 223 7.29 -14.05 4.94
C GLY A 223 6.74 -15.47 4.85
N PRO A 224 7.05 -16.33 5.84
CA PRO A 224 6.65 -17.73 5.87
C PRO A 224 5.13 -17.91 5.89
N ARG A 225 4.38 -16.96 6.46
CA ARG A 225 2.90 -17.02 6.55
C ARG A 225 2.20 -15.97 5.69
N GLY A 226 2.94 -15.25 4.84
CA GLY A 226 2.41 -14.03 4.21
C GLY A 226 2.37 -12.84 5.17
N ASP A 227 3.17 -12.87 6.24
CA ASP A 227 3.22 -11.92 7.34
C ASP A 227 4.20 -10.76 7.12
N GLY A 228 4.68 -10.58 5.89
CA GLY A 228 5.34 -9.35 5.45
C GLY A 228 6.87 -9.42 5.42
N THR A 229 7.49 -8.27 5.23
CA THR A 229 8.93 -8.14 4.97
C THR A 229 9.75 -8.39 6.23
N ALA A 230 9.26 -7.93 7.39
CA ALA A 230 9.94 -8.17 8.66
C ALA A 230 10.03 -9.68 8.97
N ALA A 231 8.93 -10.41 8.76
CA ALA A 231 8.88 -11.86 8.93
C ALA A 231 9.73 -12.61 7.89
N HIS A 232 9.86 -12.07 6.67
CA HIS A 232 10.76 -12.62 5.65
C HIS A 232 12.23 -12.65 6.10
N PHE A 233 12.67 -11.60 6.80
CA PHE A 233 14.03 -11.51 7.34
C PHE A 233 14.16 -12.05 8.77
N GLY A 234 13.06 -12.46 9.41
CA GLY A 234 13.07 -12.97 10.79
C GLY A 234 13.33 -11.88 11.83
N VAL A 235 12.95 -10.64 11.55
CA VAL A 235 13.21 -9.45 12.39
C VAL A 235 11.91 -8.72 12.80
N THR A 236 10.81 -9.47 12.91
CA THR A 236 9.49 -8.91 13.22
C THR A 236 9.48 -8.16 14.54
N ASP A 237 10.16 -8.68 15.57
CA ASP A 237 10.13 -8.11 16.92
C ASP A 237 10.89 -6.78 16.98
N GLU A 238 11.90 -6.60 16.14
CA GLU A 238 12.76 -5.42 16.09
C GLU A 238 12.18 -4.25 15.27
N VAL A 239 11.17 -4.48 14.43
CA VAL A 239 10.47 -3.41 13.68
C VAL A 239 9.41 -2.75 14.58
N ASP A 240 9.50 -1.44 14.79
CA ASP A 240 8.61 -0.73 15.72
C ASP A 240 7.16 -0.64 15.23
N VAL A 241 6.97 -0.35 13.93
CA VAL A 241 5.64 -0.17 13.33
C VAL A 241 5.56 -0.87 11.98
N ILE A 242 4.58 -1.75 11.82
CA ILE A 242 4.23 -2.35 10.53
C ILE A 242 2.97 -1.64 10.02
N VAL A 243 3.07 -1.00 8.86
CA VAL A 243 1.95 -0.39 8.16
C VAL A 243 1.54 -1.28 7.00
N GLY A 244 0.26 -1.33 6.67
CA GLY A 244 -0.19 -2.06 5.49
C GLY A 244 -1.56 -1.63 4.99
N THR A 245 -1.98 -2.27 3.89
CA THR A 245 -3.24 -1.98 3.21
C THR A 245 -4.11 -3.22 3.06
N PHE A 246 -5.42 -3.02 3.05
CA PHE A 246 -6.38 -4.06 2.70
C PHE A 246 -6.71 -4.10 1.22
N SER A 247 -6.26 -3.11 0.44
CA SER A 247 -6.58 -2.95 -0.99
C SER A 247 -5.83 -3.84 -1.97
N LYS A 248 -5.05 -4.79 -1.45
CA LYS A 248 -4.18 -5.67 -2.23
C LYS A 248 -4.50 -7.13 -1.92
N SER A 249 -3.61 -7.87 -1.27
CA SER A 249 -3.80 -9.29 -0.94
C SER A 249 -5.06 -9.58 -0.11
N LEU A 250 -5.48 -8.63 0.74
CA LEU A 250 -6.65 -8.77 1.62
C LEU A 250 -7.97 -8.28 0.98
N ALA A 251 -7.95 -8.00 -0.33
CA ALA A 251 -9.13 -7.92 -1.20
C ALA A 251 -10.28 -7.01 -0.73
N SER A 252 -9.98 -5.85 -0.15
CA SER A 252 -10.99 -4.89 0.33
C SER A 252 -10.50 -3.44 0.16
N ILE A 253 -10.94 -2.54 1.04
CA ILE A 253 -10.37 -1.20 1.25
C ILE A 253 -10.03 -1.07 2.74
N GLY A 254 -9.17 -0.12 3.07
CA GLY A 254 -8.68 0.11 4.43
C GLY A 254 -7.18 -0.07 4.53
N GLY A 255 -6.65 0.19 5.71
CA GLY A 255 -5.26 -0.03 6.06
C GLY A 255 -5.11 -0.22 7.56
N PHE A 256 -3.89 -0.50 7.99
CA PHE A 256 -3.62 -0.69 9.40
C PHE A 256 -2.21 -0.22 9.78
N ALA A 257 -2.02 -0.02 11.07
CA ALA A 257 -0.72 0.01 11.72
C ALA A 257 -0.73 -1.04 12.84
N ALA A 258 0.32 -1.85 12.95
CA ALA A 258 0.53 -2.82 14.03
C ALA A 258 1.84 -2.48 14.74
N ALA A 259 1.78 -2.33 16.06
CA ALA A 259 2.88 -1.83 16.88
C ALA A 259 2.67 -2.23 18.36
N SER A 260 3.49 -1.69 19.27
CA SER A 260 3.23 -1.77 20.71
C SER A 260 1.92 -1.08 21.08
N GLU A 261 1.31 -1.49 22.19
CA GLU A 261 0.02 -0.96 22.64
C GLU A 261 0.11 0.55 22.86
N ASN A 262 1.18 1.04 23.48
CA ASN A 262 1.40 2.46 23.72
C ASN A 262 1.44 3.30 22.43
N ILE A 263 2.08 2.80 21.36
CA ILE A 263 2.11 3.49 20.06
C ILE A 263 0.70 3.55 19.47
N ILE A 264 -0.02 2.43 19.48
CA ILE A 264 -1.38 2.36 18.96
C ILE A 264 -2.33 3.24 19.76
N HIS A 265 -2.23 3.24 21.08
CA HIS A 265 -3.00 4.09 21.97
C HIS A 265 -2.75 5.57 21.67
N TYR A 266 -1.49 5.97 21.52
CA TYR A 266 -1.13 7.34 21.18
C TYR A 266 -1.72 7.75 19.82
N LEU A 267 -1.58 6.90 18.80
CA LEU A 267 -2.15 7.13 17.47
C LEU A 267 -3.68 7.27 17.49
N LYS A 268 -4.40 6.50 18.30
CA LYS A 268 -5.86 6.61 18.46
C LYS A 268 -6.32 8.02 18.86
N HIS A 269 -5.45 8.80 19.52
CA HIS A 269 -5.78 10.12 20.07
C HIS A 269 -5.07 11.29 19.37
N HIS A 270 -4.02 11.04 18.58
CA HIS A 270 -3.25 12.09 17.90
C HIS A 270 -3.34 12.02 16.37
N SER A 271 -3.71 10.86 15.81
CA SER A 271 -3.76 10.66 14.37
C SER A 271 -4.98 11.34 13.75
N ARG A 272 -4.79 12.54 13.19
CA ARG A 272 -5.86 13.28 12.50
C ARG A 272 -6.53 12.47 11.37
N PRO A 273 -5.79 11.71 10.54
CA PRO A 273 -6.38 10.86 9.50
C PRO A 273 -7.29 9.74 10.03
N LEU A 274 -7.20 9.37 11.31
CA LEU A 274 -8.15 8.49 12.01
C LEU A 274 -9.32 9.27 12.62
N ILE A 275 -9.03 10.36 13.32
CA ILE A 275 -10.01 11.09 14.15
C ILE A 275 -11.05 11.82 13.29
N PHE A 276 -10.61 12.41 12.19
CA PHE A 276 -11.44 13.27 11.32
C PHE A 276 -11.88 12.58 10.03
N THR A 277 -12.02 11.25 10.06
CA THR A 277 -12.53 10.45 8.94
C THR A 277 -13.61 9.48 9.41
N ALA A 278 -14.56 9.13 8.55
CA ALA A 278 -15.51 8.06 8.86
C ALA A 278 -14.81 6.70 8.91
N ALA A 279 -15.25 5.83 9.82
CA ALA A 279 -14.70 4.48 9.99
C ALA A 279 -14.88 3.60 8.74
N LEU A 280 -14.11 2.51 8.68
CA LEU A 280 -14.18 1.52 7.61
C LEU A 280 -15.61 0.91 7.54
N PRO A 281 -16.21 0.72 6.35
CA PRO A 281 -17.56 0.15 6.26
C PRO A 281 -17.62 -1.29 6.78
N PRO A 282 -18.74 -1.71 7.40
CA PRO A 282 -18.86 -3.05 8.00
C PRO A 282 -18.59 -4.19 7.02
N ALA A 283 -19.12 -4.07 5.80
CA ALA A 283 -18.91 -5.05 4.73
C ALA A 283 -17.43 -5.24 4.40
N ASN A 284 -16.67 -4.14 4.36
CA ASN A 284 -15.25 -4.16 4.07
C ASN A 284 -14.46 -4.73 5.25
N THR A 285 -14.79 -4.35 6.49
CA THR A 285 -14.15 -4.89 7.70
C THR A 285 -14.34 -6.41 7.82
N ALA A 286 -15.55 -6.91 7.58
CA ALA A 286 -15.84 -8.35 7.57
C ALA A 286 -15.15 -9.09 6.42
N GLY A 287 -15.12 -8.48 5.23
CA GLY A 287 -14.39 -9.01 4.08
C GLY A 287 -12.89 -9.19 4.37
N VAL A 288 -12.26 -8.21 5.02
CA VAL A 288 -10.84 -8.29 5.42
C VAL A 288 -10.60 -9.39 6.44
N LEU A 289 -11.45 -9.49 7.47
CA LEU A 289 -11.37 -10.58 8.45
C LEU A 289 -11.44 -11.96 7.77
N ALA A 290 -12.37 -12.13 6.83
CA ALA A 290 -12.48 -13.37 6.07
C ALA A 290 -11.29 -13.60 5.13
N ALA A 291 -10.77 -12.56 4.48
CA ALA A 291 -9.62 -12.65 3.60
C ALA A 291 -8.34 -13.02 4.36
N LEU A 292 -8.13 -12.44 5.55
CA LEU A 292 -7.04 -12.80 6.46
C LEU A 292 -7.13 -14.28 6.86
N GLU A 293 -8.32 -14.75 7.24
CA GLU A 293 -8.53 -16.15 7.60
C GLU A 293 -8.29 -17.12 6.43
N VAL A 294 -8.72 -16.76 5.23
CA VAL A 294 -8.47 -17.53 4.00
C VAL A 294 -6.98 -17.58 3.69
N MET A 295 -6.28 -16.44 3.76
CA MET A 295 -4.84 -16.36 3.53
C MET A 295 -4.05 -17.27 4.49
N ILE A 296 -4.46 -17.35 5.76
CA ILE A 296 -3.82 -18.23 6.76
C ILE A 296 -4.12 -19.71 6.49
N ARG A 297 -5.37 -20.04 6.13
CA ARG A 297 -5.81 -21.44 5.97
C ARG A 297 -5.49 -22.07 4.60
N GLU A 298 -5.27 -21.25 3.58
CA GLU A 298 -5.06 -21.68 2.19
C GLU A 298 -3.65 -21.29 1.69
N PRO A 299 -2.57 -21.82 2.31
CA PRO A 299 -1.19 -21.47 1.96
C PRO A 299 -0.81 -21.83 0.52
N GLU A 300 -1.53 -22.75 -0.11
CA GLU A 300 -1.35 -23.13 -1.51
C GLU A 300 -1.59 -21.96 -2.47
N ARG A 301 -2.38 -20.94 -2.09
CA ARG A 301 -2.57 -19.73 -2.90
C ARG A 301 -1.28 -18.93 -3.04
N ARG A 302 -0.56 -18.75 -1.93
CA ARG A 302 0.75 -18.08 -1.91
C ARG A 302 1.80 -18.90 -2.65
N ALA A 303 1.78 -20.22 -2.48
CA ALA A 303 2.67 -21.11 -3.26
C ALA A 303 2.40 -21.00 -4.77
N ARG A 304 1.12 -20.93 -5.18
CA ARG A 304 0.72 -20.74 -6.58
C ARG A 304 1.12 -19.37 -7.11
N LEU A 305 0.98 -18.30 -6.31
CA LEU A 305 1.46 -16.96 -6.65
C LEU A 305 2.95 -17.01 -7.02
N TRP A 306 3.80 -17.55 -6.13
CA TRP A 306 5.23 -17.63 -6.39
C TRP A 306 5.58 -18.53 -7.58
N LYS A 307 4.89 -19.67 -7.75
CA LYS A 307 5.05 -20.49 -8.96
C LYS A 307 4.74 -19.72 -10.24
N ASN A 308 3.68 -18.91 -10.24
CA ASN A 308 3.32 -18.07 -11.39
C ASN A 308 4.32 -16.95 -11.60
N THR A 309 4.81 -16.33 -10.52
CA THR A 309 5.87 -15.30 -10.56
C THR A 309 7.11 -15.84 -11.26
N TYR A 310 7.66 -16.98 -10.81
CA TYR A 310 8.87 -17.54 -11.42
C TYR A 310 8.64 -17.91 -12.88
N ARG A 311 7.50 -18.52 -13.21
CA ARG A 311 7.17 -18.85 -14.60
C ARG A 311 7.13 -17.61 -15.50
N LEU A 312 6.49 -16.53 -15.05
CA LEU A 312 6.37 -15.29 -15.84
C LEU A 312 7.72 -14.59 -15.96
N HIS A 313 8.43 -14.48 -14.85
CA HIS A 313 9.76 -13.88 -14.78
C HIS A 313 10.75 -14.59 -15.73
N ASP A 314 10.85 -15.91 -15.63
CA ASP A 314 11.78 -16.71 -16.45
C ASP A 314 11.37 -16.70 -17.91
N GLY A 315 10.06 -16.77 -18.18
CA GLY A 315 9.51 -16.65 -19.53
C GLY A 315 9.88 -15.31 -20.18
N LEU A 316 9.65 -14.19 -19.50
CA LEU A 316 9.98 -12.86 -20.04
C LEU A 316 11.48 -12.67 -20.22
N ARG A 317 12.32 -13.12 -19.26
CA ARG A 317 13.78 -13.08 -19.43
C ARG A 317 14.25 -13.93 -20.61
N SER A 318 13.66 -15.11 -20.81
CA SER A 318 14.01 -15.97 -21.95
C SER A 318 13.67 -15.36 -23.30
N LEU A 319 12.68 -14.46 -23.34
CA LEU A 319 12.32 -13.65 -24.52
C LEU A 319 13.20 -12.42 -24.70
N GLY A 320 14.14 -12.15 -23.80
CA GLY A 320 15.09 -11.03 -23.87
C GLY A 320 14.56 -9.73 -23.27
N PHE A 321 13.49 -9.76 -22.47
CA PHE A 321 13.04 -8.57 -21.74
C PHE A 321 13.94 -8.26 -20.54
N ASP A 322 14.22 -6.97 -20.34
CA ASP A 322 14.84 -6.47 -19.12
C ASP A 322 13.78 -6.28 -18.03
N LEU A 323 13.98 -6.96 -16.90
CA LEU A 323 13.07 -6.95 -15.75
C LEU A 323 13.65 -6.25 -14.52
N GLY A 324 14.81 -5.60 -14.66
CA GLY A 324 15.52 -4.99 -13.54
C GLY A 324 15.86 -5.99 -12.42
N SER A 325 15.80 -5.48 -11.18
CA SER A 325 16.17 -6.19 -9.95
C SER A 325 14.98 -6.72 -9.16
N THR A 326 13.82 -6.92 -9.80
CA THR A 326 12.64 -7.44 -9.10
C THR A 326 12.92 -8.76 -8.39
N GLN A 327 12.35 -8.90 -7.20
CA GLN A 327 12.43 -10.09 -6.35
C GLN A 327 11.03 -10.60 -5.96
N THR A 328 9.97 -10.03 -6.55
CA THR A 328 8.59 -10.19 -6.07
C THR A 328 7.61 -10.46 -7.23
N PRO A 329 6.32 -10.72 -6.96
CA PRO A 329 5.29 -10.83 -8.01
C PRO A 329 5.04 -9.54 -8.82
N ILE A 330 5.70 -8.44 -8.49
CA ILE A 330 5.74 -7.22 -9.30
C ILE A 330 6.86 -7.38 -10.32
N ILE A 331 6.52 -7.69 -11.57
CA ILE A 331 7.53 -7.93 -12.62
C ILE A 331 7.52 -6.73 -13.58
N PRO A 332 8.41 -5.74 -13.40
CA PRO A 332 8.51 -4.63 -14.33
C PRO A 332 9.11 -5.13 -15.66
N VAL A 333 8.68 -4.54 -16.76
CA VAL A 333 9.26 -4.77 -18.10
C VAL A 333 9.74 -3.43 -18.61
N LEU A 334 11.05 -3.24 -18.71
CA LEU A 334 11.64 -1.97 -19.11
C LEU A 334 11.53 -1.80 -20.64
N ILE A 335 10.62 -0.91 -21.08
CA ILE A 335 10.36 -0.64 -22.50
C ILE A 335 11.18 0.56 -23.04
N GLY A 336 11.55 1.49 -22.16
CA GLY A 336 12.27 2.72 -22.51
C GLY A 336 11.36 3.95 -22.44
N THR A 337 11.29 4.72 -23.54
CA THR A 337 10.57 6.01 -23.55
C THR A 337 9.07 5.83 -23.31
N LEU A 338 8.45 6.88 -22.76
CA LEU A 338 7.01 6.88 -22.46
C LEU A 338 6.15 6.56 -23.71
N GLU A 339 6.54 7.08 -24.87
CA GLU A 339 5.85 6.82 -26.14
C GLU A 339 5.91 5.34 -26.54
N ARG A 340 7.08 4.71 -26.38
CA ARG A 340 7.24 3.27 -26.65
C ARG A 340 6.42 2.44 -25.66
N THR A 341 6.39 2.84 -24.40
CA THR A 341 5.58 2.19 -23.36
C THR A 341 4.09 2.25 -23.68
N PHE A 342 3.57 3.41 -24.09
CA PHE A 342 2.15 3.52 -24.48
C PHE A 342 1.81 2.69 -25.72
N LEU A 343 2.68 2.66 -26.73
CA LEU A 343 2.50 1.83 -27.92
C LEU A 343 2.53 0.33 -27.57
N PHE A 344 3.44 -0.07 -26.70
CA PHE A 344 3.55 -1.46 -26.22
C PHE A 344 2.30 -1.87 -25.44
N TRP A 345 1.88 -1.04 -24.48
CA TRP A 345 0.63 -1.23 -23.75
C TRP A 345 -0.56 -1.36 -24.70
N ARG A 346 -0.70 -0.46 -25.68
CA ARG A 346 -1.82 -0.47 -26.63
C ARG A 346 -1.85 -1.77 -27.43
N LYS A 347 -0.70 -2.25 -27.92
CA LYS A 347 -0.60 -3.53 -28.63
C LYS A 347 -1.00 -4.73 -27.77
N LEU A 348 -0.61 -4.75 -26.50
CA LEU A 348 -1.04 -5.79 -25.56
C LEU A 348 -2.53 -5.69 -25.22
N PHE A 349 -3.04 -4.45 -25.10
CA PHE A 349 -4.43 -4.20 -24.80
C PHE A 349 -5.36 -4.59 -25.96
N ASP A 350 -4.92 -4.44 -27.21
CA ASP A 350 -5.73 -4.76 -28.39
C ASP A 350 -5.62 -6.24 -28.83
N ALA A 351 -4.56 -6.94 -28.42
CA ALA A 351 -4.42 -8.39 -28.59
C ALA A 351 -5.50 -9.16 -27.80
#